data_AF-A0A967T9C7-F1
#
_entry.id   AF-A0A967T9C7-F1
#
_cell.length_a   1.000
_cell.length_b   1.000
_cell.length_c   1.000
_cell.angle_alpha   90.00
_cell.angle_beta   90.00
_cell.angle_gamma   90.00
#
_symmetry.space_group_name_H-M   'P 1'
#
loop_
_entity.id
_entity.type
_entity.pdbx_description
1 polymer ?
#
loop_
_entity_poly.entity_id
_entity_poly.type
_entity_poly.pdbx_seq_one_letter_code
_entity_poly.pdbx_strand_id
1 'polypeptide(L)' 'MPVYKIMTPNIDCFLLSSDTKVREAIYEIKKRGYSRTPVYKGDVNNIIGILYSKDLLTSNDYGQDMGNKVI' A
#
# COMPACT_ATOMS: atom_id res chain seq x y z
N MET A 1 -27.21 -8.30 -7.03
CA MET A 1 -26.04 -9.21 -6.96
C MET A 1 -25.29 -8.91 -5.66
N PRO A 2 -25.00 -9.90 -4.80
CA PRO A 2 -24.36 -9.63 -3.51
C PRO A 2 -22.88 -9.26 -3.68
N VAL A 3 -22.37 -8.38 -2.79
CA VAL A 3 -21.03 -7.78 -2.90
C VAL A 3 -19.91 -8.83 -2.88
N TYR A 4 -20.06 -9.90 -2.10
CA TYR A 4 -19.07 -10.99 -2.02
C TYR A 4 -18.83 -11.71 -3.36
N LYS A 5 -19.75 -11.58 -4.34
CA LYS A 5 -19.55 -12.14 -5.69
C LYS A 5 -18.72 -11.24 -6.62
N ILE A 6 -18.43 -10.00 -6.21
CA ILE A 6 -17.70 -8.99 -6.99
C ILE A 6 -16.33 -8.71 -6.36
N MET A 7 -16.20 -8.85 -5.04
CA MET A 7 -14.96 -8.61 -4.31
C MET A 7 -13.84 -9.55 -4.76
N THR A 8 -12.61 -9.03 -4.77
CA THR A 8 -11.40 -9.82 -4.92
C THR A 8 -11.06 -10.52 -3.61
N PRO A 9 -10.78 -11.83 -3.60
CA PRO A 9 -10.31 -12.55 -2.40
C PRO A 9 -9.01 -11.95 -1.85
N ASN A 10 -8.82 -12.01 -0.53
CA ASN A 10 -7.63 -11.46 0.13
C ASN A 10 -6.31 -12.08 -0.36
N ILE A 11 -6.30 -13.38 -0.68
CA ILE A 11 -5.13 -14.09 -1.23
C ILE A 11 -4.68 -13.54 -2.59
N ASP A 12 -5.60 -12.93 -3.33
CA ASP A 12 -5.36 -12.35 -4.65
C ASP A 12 -5.14 -10.83 -4.57
N CYS A 13 -5.30 -10.24 -3.38
CA CYS A 13 -5.10 -8.82 -3.16
C CYS A 13 -3.62 -8.53 -2.89
N PHE A 14 -3.12 -7.46 -3.52
CA PHE A 14 -1.85 -6.88 -3.11
C PHE A 14 -2.04 -6.12 -1.80
N LEU A 15 -1.37 -6.57 -0.75
CA LEU A 15 -1.41 -6.01 0.60
C LEU A 15 -0.01 -5.54 0.98
N LEU A 16 0.06 -4.42 1.69
CA LEU A 16 1.32 -3.78 2.05
C LEU A 16 1.51 -3.78 3.56
N SER A 17 2.67 -4.19 4.07
CA SER A 17 2.95 -4.10 5.50
C SER A 17 3.23 -2.64 5.88
N SER A 18 2.74 -2.21 7.04
CA SER A 18 3.15 -0.93 7.66
C SER A 18 4.66 -0.85 7.85
N ASP A 19 5.33 -1.98 8.04
CA ASP A 19 6.78 -2.02 8.25
C ASP A 19 7.59 -1.89 6.94
N THR A 20 6.90 -1.83 5.78
CA THR A 20 7.55 -1.68 4.47
C THR A 20 8.14 -0.28 4.34
N LYS A 21 9.38 -0.18 3.85
CA LYS A 21 9.99 1.12 3.57
C LYS A 21 9.22 1.85 2.48
N VAL A 22 9.03 3.16 2.66
CA VAL A 22 8.30 4.00 1.70
C VAL A 22 8.88 3.87 0.28
N ARG A 23 10.20 3.80 0.11
CA ARG A 23 10.84 3.63 -1.20
C ARG A 23 10.48 2.29 -1.88
N GLU A 24 10.43 1.21 -1.12
CA GLU A 24 10.08 -0.12 -1.62
C GLU A 24 8.58 -0.18 -1.96
N ALA A 25 7.74 0.41 -1.11
CA ALA A 25 6.32 0.55 -1.37
C ALA A 25 6.02 1.34 -2.64
N ILE A 26 6.71 2.47 -2.86
CA ILE A 26 6.60 3.26 -4.09
C ILE A 26 6.96 2.39 -5.30
N TYR A 27 8.06 1.65 -5.23
CA TYR A 27 8.49 0.77 -6.31
C TYR A 27 7.42 -0.30 -6.64
N GLU A 28 6.93 -1.01 -5.62
CA GLU A 28 5.92 -2.07 -5.80
C GLU A 28 4.57 -1.54 -6.31
N ILE A 29 4.10 -0.41 -5.77
CA ILE A 29 2.84 0.21 -6.20
C ILE A 29 2.94 0.70 -7.64
N LYS A 30 4.07 1.33 -8.01
CA LYS A 30 4.29 1.83 -9.37
C LYS A 30 4.44 0.70 -10.38
N LYS A 31 5.04 -0.42 -9.97
CA LYS A 31 5.17 -1.64 -10.79
C LYS A 31 3.81 -2.31 -11.07
N ARG A 32 2.92 -2.33 -10.07
CA ARG A 32 1.60 -2.99 -10.17
C ARG A 32 0.50 -2.10 -10.73
N GLY A 33 0.64 -0.78 -10.60
CA GLY A 33 -0.31 0.20 -11.13
C GLY A 33 -1.60 0.36 -10.33
N TYR A 34 -1.65 -0.09 -9.07
CA TYR A 34 -2.85 0.03 -8.24
C TYR A 34 -2.98 1.42 -7.64
N SER A 35 -4.18 2.01 -7.74
CA SER A 35 -4.44 3.33 -7.18
C SER A 35 -4.53 3.34 -5.65
N ARG A 36 -4.99 2.22 -5.07
CA ARG A 36 -5.28 2.04 -3.63
C ARG A 36 -4.76 0.68 -3.20
N THR A 37 -3.94 0.67 -2.16
CA THR A 37 -3.35 -0.54 -1.60
C THR A 37 -3.70 -0.62 -0.12
N PRO A 38 -4.37 -1.68 0.37
CA PRO A 38 -4.61 -1.86 1.79
C PRO A 38 -3.28 -2.06 2.53
N VAL A 39 -3.17 -1.43 3.71
CA VAL A 39 -2.00 -1.52 4.58
C VAL A 39 -2.37 -2.32 5.82
N TYR A 40 -1.57 -3.33 6.16
CA TYR A 40 -1.76 -4.17 7.34
C TYR A 40 -0.61 -3.99 8.34
N LYS A 41 -0.86 -4.32 9.61
CA LYS A 41 0.18 -4.31 10.65
C LYS A 41 0.25 -5.66 11.37
N GLY A 42 1.40 -6.31 11.28
CA GLY A 42 1.63 -7.64 11.87
C GLY A 42 0.88 -8.73 11.11
N ASP A 43 -0.39 -8.96 11.46
CA ASP A 43 -1.26 -9.92 10.79
C ASP A 43 -1.87 -9.31 9.52
N VAL A 44 -1.91 -10.07 8.42
CA VAL A 44 -2.47 -9.68 7.12
C VAL A 44 -3.98 -9.38 7.21
N ASN A 45 -4.66 -9.95 8.20
CA ASN A 45 -6.07 -9.67 8.48
C ASN A 45 -6.27 -8.36 9.26
N ASN A 46 -5.21 -7.76 9.81
CA ASN A 46 -5.25 -6.51 10.55
C ASN A 46 -4.98 -5.31 9.62
N ILE A 47 -5.98 -4.96 8.82
CA ILE A 47 -5.92 -3.80 7.91
C ILE A 47 -6.08 -2.51 8.73
N ILE A 48 -5.02 -1.69 8.77
CA ILE A 48 -4.99 -0.42 9.51
C ILE A 48 -5.36 0.79 8.63
N GLY A 49 -5.36 0.64 7.30
CA GLY A 49 -5.67 1.73 6.39
C GLY A 49 -5.52 1.39 4.92
N ILE A 50 -5.60 2.43 4.08
CA ILE A 50 -5.43 2.34 2.62
C ILE A 50 -4.41 3.40 2.19
N LEU A 51 -3.37 2.97 1.49
CA LEU A 51 -2.39 3.86 0.87
C LEU A 51 -2.83 4.22 -0.54
N TYR A 52 -2.93 5.51 -0.83
CA TYR A 52 -3.18 5.99 -2.18
C TYR A 52 -1.88 6.24 -2.92
N SER A 53 -1.81 5.73 -4.14
CA SER A 53 -0.69 5.97 -5.07
C SER A 53 -0.41 7.46 -5.33
N LYS A 54 -1.45 8.31 -5.32
CA LYS A 54 -1.28 9.76 -5.52
C LYS A 54 -0.54 10.43 -4.36
N ASP A 55 -0.72 9.93 -3.13
CA ASP A 55 -0.10 10.52 -1.95
C ASP A 55 1.42 10.32 -1.99
N LEU A 56 1.86 9.24 -2.67
CA LEU A 56 3.26 8.93 -2.96
C LEU A 56 3.88 9.79 -4.07
N LEU A 57 3.07 10.48 -4.88
CA LEU A 57 3.57 11.42 -5.90
C LEU A 57 3.86 12.79 -5.28
N THR A 58 3.05 13.22 -4.32
CA THR A 58 3.26 14.46 -3.56
C THR A 58 4.30 14.34 -2.45
N SER A 59 4.73 13.13 -2.07
CA SER A 59 5.82 12.95 -1.10
C SER A 59 7.20 13.34 -1.65
N ASN A 60 7.28 13.79 -2.91
CA ASN A 60 8.53 14.21 -3.57
C ASN A 60 9.04 15.60 -3.13
N ASP A 61 8.32 16.29 -2.23
CA ASP A 61 8.68 17.65 -1.78
C ASP A 61 9.61 17.71 -0.55
N TYR A 62 10.05 16.57 0.02
CA TYR A 62 11.08 16.58 1.07
C TYR A 62 12.20 15.60 0.73
N GLY A 63 13.25 16.14 0.14
CA GLY A 63 14.44 15.41 -0.29
C GLY A 63 15.08 14.56 0.83
N GLN A 64 15.69 13.46 0.38
CA GLN A 64 16.76 12.69 1.03
C GLN A 64 16.46 11.95 2.36
N ASP A 65 15.43 12.29 3.14
CA ASP A 65 15.31 11.79 4.53
C ASP A 65 14.40 10.54 4.71
N MET A 66 13.68 10.08 3.68
CA MET A 66 12.71 8.97 3.81
C MET A 66 13.22 7.59 3.42
N GLY A 67 14.53 7.40 3.19
CA GLY A 67 15.10 6.08 2.86
C GLY A 67 14.88 5.01 3.94
N ASN A 68 14.61 5.44 5.18
CA ASN A 68 14.38 4.58 6.34
C ASN A 68 12.97 4.72 6.96
N LYS A 69 12.08 5.52 6.37
CA LYS A 69 10.72 5.69 6.90
C LYS A 69 9.85 4.51 6.47
N VAL A 70 9.19 3.90 7.43
CA VAL A 70 8.17 2.88 7.23
C VAL A 70 6.79 3.54 7.05
N ILE A 71 5.80 2.79 6.58
CA ILE A 71 4.45 3.29 6.28
C ILE A 71 3.61 3.47 7.54
#